data_AF-A0A1Q9VX50-F1
#
_entry.id   AF-A0A1Q9VX50-F1
#
_cell.length_a   1.000
_cell.length_b   1.000
_cell.length_c   1.000
_cell.angle_alpha   90.00
_cell.angle_beta   90.00
_cell.angle_gamma   90.00
#
_symmetry.space_group_name_H-M   'P 1'
#
loop_
_entity.id
_entity.type
_entity.pdbx_description
1 polymer ?
#
loop_
_entity_poly.entity_id
_entity_poly.type
_entity_poly.pdbx_seq_one_letter_code
_entity_poly.pdbx_strand_id
1 'polypeptide(L)'
;MNRTERLYAIAEQLRRAGRTGTTGRRLATALEVSERTIKRDVSALQQAGLTIWAQAGPGGGYVLDPSATLPPVNFTPGQAVAVAVALATLPPGSPFAVDALAARGKVWDALATGDRDRAEALAARVWVRQPPGPPDPDDGAATEVRTADGTTDRSGAADRVVGPVVGPARSHLRVLRAVEQSLGSSRVLAIRYRDRHGEESERRVEPVILAHTDGRWYLVAWCRLREGVRWFRLARVVRADVTREAYVPRPVEDVGEPPAGAVAVR
;
A
#
# COMPACT_ATOMS: atom_id res chain seq x y z
N MET A 1 -3.96 43.47 -1.19
CA MET A 1 -3.69 42.02 -1.12
C MET A 1 -4.53 41.30 -2.18
N ASN A 2 -3.91 40.45 -3.01
CA ASN A 2 -4.68 39.66 -3.98
C ASN A 2 -5.44 38.50 -3.28
N ARG A 3 -6.39 37.86 -3.97
CA ARG A 3 -7.22 36.81 -3.36
C ARG A 3 -6.42 35.57 -2.98
N THR A 4 -5.48 35.15 -3.82
CA THR A 4 -4.66 33.93 -3.62
C THR A 4 -3.74 34.07 -2.42
N GLU A 5 -3.04 35.20 -2.29
CA GLU A 5 -2.23 35.57 -1.12
C GLU A 5 -3.07 35.55 0.15
N ARG A 6 -4.30 36.09 0.09
CA ARG A 6 -5.19 36.14 1.24
C ARG A 6 -5.66 34.76 1.68
N LEU A 7 -6.02 33.89 0.74
CA LEU A 7 -6.39 32.51 1.03
C LEU A 7 -5.23 31.75 1.69
N TYR A 8 -4.01 31.92 1.16
CA TYR A 8 -2.80 31.34 1.75
C TYR A 8 -2.55 31.88 3.17
N ALA A 9 -2.66 33.20 3.36
CA ALA A 9 -2.45 33.84 4.65
C ALA A 9 -3.49 33.39 5.70
N ILE A 10 -4.76 33.22 5.31
CA ILE A 10 -5.81 32.68 6.20
C ILE A 10 -5.47 31.24 6.60
N ALA A 11 -5.13 30.37 5.65
CA ALA A 11 -4.77 28.99 5.95
C ALA A 11 -3.58 28.91 6.92
N GLU A 12 -2.57 29.76 6.73
CA GLU A 12 -1.37 29.75 7.57
C GLU A 12 -1.57 30.34 8.96
N GLN A 13 -2.41 31.39 9.08
CA GLN A 13 -2.88 31.88 10.37
C GLN A 13 -3.63 30.79 11.14
N LEU A 14 -4.50 30.03 10.47
CA LEU A 14 -5.24 28.93 11.08
C LEU A 14 -4.32 27.78 11.52
N ARG A 15 -3.30 27.42 10.73
CA ARG A 15 -2.28 26.44 11.14
C ARG A 15 -1.51 26.89 12.37
N ARG A 16 -1.04 28.14 12.40
CA ARG A 16 -0.32 28.72 13.55
C ARG A 16 -1.17 28.77 14.80
N ALA A 17 -2.45 29.08 14.66
CA ALA A 17 -3.40 29.09 15.77
C ALA A 17 -3.71 27.68 16.32
N GLY A 18 -3.45 26.64 15.54
CA GLY A 18 -3.63 25.24 15.93
C GLY A 18 -5.00 24.96 16.52
N ARG A 19 -5.05 24.16 17.60
CA ARG A 19 -6.29 23.77 18.29
C ARG A 19 -7.05 24.93 18.93
N THR A 20 -6.37 26.05 19.21
CA THR A 20 -7.01 27.23 19.81
C THR A 20 -7.83 28.04 18.80
N GLY A 21 -7.52 27.90 17.50
CA GLY A 21 -8.19 28.63 16.43
C GLY A 21 -8.03 30.15 16.51
N THR A 22 -8.69 30.86 15.60
CA THR A 22 -8.71 32.32 15.58
C THR A 22 -10.04 32.85 15.09
N THR A 23 -10.46 34.02 15.58
CA THR A 23 -11.77 34.57 15.26
C THR A 23 -11.77 35.23 13.88
N GLY A 24 -12.95 35.29 13.24
CA GLY A 24 -13.10 36.03 11.97
C GLY A 24 -12.67 37.49 12.10
N ARG A 25 -12.97 38.13 13.24
CA ARG A 25 -12.52 39.48 13.58
C ARG A 25 -11.00 39.61 13.64
N ARG A 26 -10.30 38.65 14.28
CA ARG A 26 -8.84 38.65 14.37
C ARG A 26 -8.18 38.49 13.00
N LEU A 27 -8.69 37.57 12.18
CA LEU A 27 -8.23 37.40 10.80
C LEU A 27 -8.47 38.66 9.96
N ALA A 28 -9.64 39.28 10.11
CA ALA A 28 -10.02 40.51 9.42
C ALA A 28 -9.08 41.66 9.77
N THR A 29 -8.79 41.85 11.06
CA THR A 29 -7.81 42.85 11.52
C THR A 29 -6.39 42.54 11.02
N ALA A 30 -5.93 41.28 11.14
CA ALA A 30 -4.57 40.90 10.77
C ALA A 30 -4.30 41.00 9.26
N LEU A 31 -5.32 40.84 8.43
CA LEU A 31 -5.23 40.89 6.97
C LEU A 31 -5.79 42.18 6.37
N GLU A 32 -6.17 43.15 7.22
CA GLU A 32 -6.73 44.45 6.83
C GLU A 32 -7.93 44.34 5.86
N VAL A 33 -8.85 43.41 6.15
CA VAL A 33 -10.07 43.18 5.36
C VAL A 33 -11.31 43.13 6.24
N SER A 34 -12.50 43.14 5.63
CA SER A 34 -13.75 42.97 6.36
C SER A 34 -13.96 41.53 6.86
N GLU A 35 -14.69 41.35 7.96
CA GLU A 35 -15.11 40.03 8.42
C GLU A 35 -15.98 39.29 7.39
N ARG A 36 -16.73 40.02 6.55
CA ARG A 36 -17.49 39.45 5.43
C ARG A 36 -16.56 38.82 4.38
N THR A 37 -15.42 39.46 4.13
CA THR A 37 -14.37 38.93 3.23
C THR A 37 -13.78 37.65 3.81
N ILE A 38 -13.44 37.64 5.11
CA ILE A 38 -12.95 36.43 5.79
C ILE A 38 -13.96 35.30 5.71
N LYS A 39 -15.24 35.55 6.02
CA LYS A 39 -16.31 34.54 5.90
C LYS A 39 -16.37 33.93 4.50
N ARG A 40 -16.32 34.78 3.45
CA ARG A 40 -16.35 34.34 2.05
C ARG A 40 -15.12 33.51 1.67
N ASP A 41 -13.93 33.92 2.13
CA ASP A 41 -12.68 33.22 1.82
C ASP A 41 -12.54 31.92 2.61
N VAL A 42 -13.00 31.85 3.85
CA VAL A 42 -13.09 30.60 4.61
C VAL A 42 -14.03 29.62 3.93
N SER A 43 -15.19 30.06 3.44
CA SER A 43 -16.06 29.20 2.62
C SER A 43 -15.36 28.71 1.34
N ALA A 44 -14.56 29.55 0.68
CA ALA A 44 -13.80 29.14 -0.49
C ALA A 44 -12.74 28.08 -0.14
N LEU A 45 -12.05 28.22 1.00
CA LEU A 45 -11.10 27.21 1.50
C LEU A 45 -11.80 25.90 1.87
N GLN A 46 -12.97 25.96 2.50
CA GLN A 46 -13.79 24.78 2.80
C GLN A 46 -14.23 24.04 1.54
N GLN A 47 -14.69 24.78 0.51
CA GLN A 47 -15.04 24.21 -0.80
C GLN A 47 -13.84 23.62 -1.52
N ALA A 48 -12.63 24.13 -1.27
CA ALA A 48 -11.37 23.58 -1.77
C ALA A 48 -10.86 22.37 -0.96
N GLY A 49 -11.60 21.91 0.06
CA GLY A 49 -11.28 20.72 0.83
C GLY A 49 -10.48 20.95 2.11
N LEU A 50 -10.23 22.21 2.52
CA LEU A 50 -9.68 22.48 3.84
C LEU A 50 -10.77 22.29 4.91
N THR A 51 -10.50 21.44 5.88
CA THR A 51 -11.40 21.12 7.01
C THR A 51 -11.34 22.20 8.09
N ILE A 52 -11.86 23.38 7.75
CA ILE A 52 -12.04 24.49 8.66
C ILE A 52 -13.45 24.38 9.26
N TRP A 53 -13.57 24.41 10.58
CA TRP A 53 -14.86 24.48 11.27
C TRP A 53 -14.94 25.75 12.12
N ALA A 54 -16.15 26.22 12.36
CA ALA A 54 -16.42 27.36 13.22
C ALA A 54 -16.86 26.86 14.60
N GLN A 55 -16.09 27.19 15.64
CA GLN A 55 -16.50 26.96 17.01
C GLN A 55 -17.33 28.14 17.50
N ALA A 56 -18.57 27.90 17.95
CA ALA A 56 -19.41 28.92 18.58
C ALA A 56 -19.10 29.06 20.08
N GLY A 57 -19.16 30.28 20.63
CA GLY A 57 -19.01 30.56 22.07
C GLY A 57 -18.05 31.71 22.42
N PRO A 58 -17.88 32.07 23.70
CA PRO A 58 -16.91 33.08 24.16
C PRO A 58 -15.48 32.59 23.88
N GLY A 59 -14.79 33.22 22.92
CA GLY A 59 -13.50 32.75 22.39
C GLY A 59 -13.60 31.84 21.16
N GLY A 60 -14.80 31.64 20.61
CA GLY A 60 -15.05 30.90 19.39
C GLY A 60 -14.41 31.53 18.14
N GLY A 61 -14.16 30.71 17.11
CA GLY A 61 -13.46 31.12 15.90
C GLY A 61 -13.34 30.00 14.89
N TYR A 62 -12.61 30.28 13.81
CA TYR A 62 -12.23 29.28 12.82
C TYR A 62 -11.07 28.45 13.35
N VAL A 63 -11.22 27.13 13.28
CA VAL A 63 -10.21 26.16 13.66
C VAL A 63 -9.98 25.26 12.45
N LEU A 64 -8.72 24.97 12.15
CA LEU A 64 -8.36 23.91 11.23
C LEU A 64 -8.45 22.61 12.02
N ASP A 65 -9.32 21.68 11.62
CA ASP A 65 -9.46 20.41 12.33
C ASP A 65 -8.15 19.61 12.21
N PRO A 66 -7.35 19.50 13.29
CA PRO A 66 -6.09 18.75 13.23
C PRO A 66 -6.33 17.24 13.23
N SER A 67 -7.57 16.77 13.42
CA SER A 67 -7.96 15.36 13.30
C SER A 67 -8.45 14.97 11.91
N ALA A 68 -8.73 15.95 11.03
CA ALA A 68 -9.17 15.72 9.66
C ALA A 68 -8.02 15.58 8.65
N THR A 69 -6.79 15.82 9.07
CA THR A 69 -5.58 15.55 8.28
C THR A 69 -4.64 14.70 9.12
N LEU A 70 -4.01 13.70 8.51
CA LEU A 70 -2.92 12.99 9.16
C LEU A 70 -1.82 14.01 9.54
N PRO A 71 -1.24 13.94 10.75
CA PRO A 71 0.00 14.63 11.05
C PRO A 71 1.08 14.30 10.00
N PRO A 72 2.16 15.09 9.87
CA PRO A 72 3.26 14.75 8.98
C PRO A 72 3.76 13.32 9.26
N VAL A 73 3.56 12.42 8.29
CA VAL A 73 3.98 11.02 8.34
C VAL A 73 5.13 10.82 7.39
N ASN A 74 6.14 10.07 7.83
CA ASN A 74 7.25 9.67 6.98
C ASN A 74 7.10 8.17 6.69
N PHE A 75 7.20 7.80 5.41
CA PHE A 75 7.28 6.41 4.99
C PHE A 75 8.71 6.10 4.53
N THR A 76 9.20 4.92 4.88
CA THR A 76 10.31 4.31 4.16
C THR A 76 9.81 3.73 2.82
N PRO A 77 10.69 3.57 1.81
CA PRO A 77 10.31 2.92 0.55
C PRO A 77 9.61 1.57 0.76
N GLY A 78 10.13 0.73 1.65
CA GLY A 78 9.55 -0.57 1.98
C GLY A 78 8.15 -0.49 2.60
N GLN A 79 7.90 0.47 3.49
CA GLN A 79 6.58 0.68 4.09
C GLN A 79 5.55 1.15 3.06
N ALA A 80 5.95 2.05 2.15
CA ALA A 80 5.07 2.49 1.07
C ALA A 80 4.67 1.33 0.15
N VAL A 81 5.65 0.49 -0.24
CA VAL A 81 5.39 -0.73 -1.03
C VAL A 81 4.53 -1.74 -0.25
N ALA A 82 4.70 -1.88 1.06
CA ALA A 82 3.86 -2.77 1.86
C ALA A 82 2.39 -2.33 1.85
N VAL A 83 2.12 -1.03 2.02
CA VAL A 83 0.75 -0.48 1.93
C VAL A 83 0.20 -0.62 0.51
N ALA A 84 1.03 -0.38 -0.52
CA ALA A 84 0.68 -0.60 -1.92
C ALA A 84 0.14 -2.00 -2.18
N VAL A 85 0.87 -3.02 -1.72
CA VAL A 85 0.54 -4.43 -1.88
C VAL A 85 -0.78 -4.75 -1.16
N ALA A 86 -0.97 -4.24 0.05
CA ALA A 86 -2.22 -4.44 0.80
C ALA A 86 -3.43 -3.84 0.06
N LEU A 87 -3.28 -2.68 -0.57
CA LEU A 87 -4.34 -2.05 -1.35
C LEU A 87 -4.58 -2.77 -2.69
N ALA A 88 -3.53 -3.25 -3.35
CA ALA A 88 -3.63 -3.97 -4.62
C ALA A 88 -4.22 -5.39 -4.49
N THR A 89 -4.20 -5.96 -3.27
CA THR A 89 -4.76 -7.28 -2.96
C THR A 89 -6.25 -7.25 -2.58
N LEU A 90 -6.90 -6.07 -2.63
CA LEU A 90 -8.34 -5.99 -2.41
C LEU A 90 -9.11 -6.85 -3.43
N PRO A 91 -10.18 -7.56 -3.00
CA PRO A 91 -10.98 -8.36 -3.91
C PRO A 91 -11.57 -7.52 -5.06
N PRO A 92 -11.68 -8.05 -6.29
CA PRO A 92 -12.41 -7.42 -7.37
C PRO A 92 -13.84 -7.08 -6.94
N GLY A 93 -14.34 -5.92 -7.36
CA GLY A 93 -15.66 -5.43 -6.96
C GLY A 93 -15.73 -4.88 -5.53
N SER A 94 -14.59 -4.74 -4.82
CA SER A 94 -14.56 -4.07 -3.52
C SER A 94 -15.12 -2.65 -3.61
N PRO A 95 -16.06 -2.25 -2.73
CA PRO A 95 -16.60 -0.89 -2.72
C PRO A 95 -15.55 0.18 -2.39
N PHE A 96 -14.39 -0.22 -1.86
CA PHE A 96 -13.29 0.67 -1.48
C PHE A 96 -12.18 0.75 -2.54
N ALA A 97 -12.34 0.17 -3.74
CA ALA A 97 -11.29 0.15 -4.75
C ALA A 97 -10.84 1.55 -5.18
N VAL A 98 -11.78 2.50 -5.30
CA VAL A 98 -11.49 3.90 -5.65
C VAL A 98 -10.72 4.59 -4.53
N ASP A 99 -11.16 4.44 -3.28
CA ASP A 99 -10.49 5.01 -2.12
C ASP A 99 -9.10 4.41 -1.90
N ALA A 100 -8.92 3.13 -2.22
CA ALA A 100 -7.64 2.45 -2.16
C ALA A 100 -6.63 3.05 -3.16
N LEU A 101 -7.05 3.36 -4.38
CA LEU A 101 -6.20 4.05 -5.36
C LEU A 101 -5.83 5.46 -4.90
N ALA A 102 -6.78 6.20 -4.32
CA ALA A 102 -6.51 7.53 -3.77
C ALA A 102 -5.56 7.48 -2.56
N ALA A 103 -5.75 6.51 -1.65
CA ALA A 103 -4.87 6.29 -0.51
C ALA A 103 -3.45 5.93 -0.96
N ARG A 104 -3.33 5.14 -2.04
CA ARG A 104 -2.06 4.78 -2.66
C ARG A 104 -1.30 6.04 -3.11
N GLY A 105 -1.94 6.93 -3.86
CA GLY A 105 -1.33 8.20 -4.29
C GLY A 105 -0.80 9.01 -3.10
N LYS A 106 -1.62 9.17 -2.05
CA LYS A 106 -1.24 9.89 -0.82
C LYS A 106 -0.03 9.28 -0.12
N VAL A 107 0.11 7.95 -0.11
CA VAL A 107 1.26 7.27 0.50
C VAL A 107 2.55 7.57 -0.28
N TRP A 108 2.50 7.61 -1.62
CA TRP A 108 3.67 7.94 -2.43
C TRP A 108 4.04 9.41 -2.34
N ASP A 109 3.05 10.28 -2.16
CA ASP A 109 3.28 11.72 -1.98
C ASP A 109 3.84 12.05 -0.60
N ALA A 110 3.72 11.14 0.37
CA ALA A 110 4.37 11.22 1.67
C ALA A 110 5.85 10.76 1.66
N LEU A 111 6.37 10.25 0.54
CA LEU A 111 7.78 9.90 0.40
C LEU A 111 8.62 11.14 0.05
N ALA A 112 9.84 11.20 0.56
CA ALA A 112 10.83 12.19 0.11
C ALA A 112 11.18 11.97 -1.37
N THR A 113 11.57 13.04 -2.08
CA THR A 113 11.82 13.01 -3.55
C THR A 113 12.78 11.89 -3.99
N GLY A 114 13.82 11.58 -3.21
CA GLY A 114 14.77 10.50 -3.53
C GLY A 114 14.34 9.09 -3.09
N ASP A 115 13.32 8.97 -2.25
CA ASP A 115 12.79 7.69 -1.77
C ASP A 115 11.68 7.15 -2.68
N ARG A 116 11.04 8.03 -3.47
CA ARG A 116 10.03 7.66 -4.46
C ARG A 116 10.61 6.72 -5.52
N ASP A 117 11.74 7.07 -6.14
CA ASP A 117 12.40 6.24 -7.15
C ASP A 117 12.78 4.86 -6.61
N ARG A 118 13.25 4.80 -5.35
CA ARG A 118 13.59 3.54 -4.67
C ARG A 118 12.34 2.70 -4.39
N ALA A 119 11.24 3.34 -3.99
CA ALA A 119 9.97 2.68 -3.77
C ALA A 119 9.41 2.13 -5.08
N GLU A 120 9.46 2.89 -6.17
CA GLU A 120 9.04 2.46 -7.51
C GLU A 120 9.89 1.29 -8.03
N ALA A 121 11.21 1.37 -7.85
CA ALA A 121 12.12 0.27 -8.21
C ALA A 121 11.83 -1.00 -7.42
N LEU A 122 11.50 -0.90 -6.12
CA LEU A 122 11.12 -2.04 -5.29
C LEU A 122 9.73 -2.57 -5.68
N ALA A 123 8.75 -1.68 -5.90
CA ALA A 123 7.38 -2.01 -6.27
C ALA A 123 7.31 -2.75 -7.61
N ALA A 124 8.13 -2.35 -8.60
CA ALA A 124 8.27 -3.03 -9.88
C ALA A 124 8.73 -4.50 -9.75
N ARG A 125 9.33 -4.87 -8.61
CA ARG A 125 9.79 -6.23 -8.30
C ARG A 125 8.80 -7.02 -7.45
N VAL A 126 7.62 -6.45 -7.13
CA VAL A 126 6.56 -7.12 -6.36
C VAL A 126 5.36 -7.35 -7.26
N TRP A 127 4.95 -8.60 -7.40
CA TRP A 127 3.85 -9.04 -8.24
C TRP A 127 2.74 -9.63 -7.39
N VAL A 128 1.52 -9.21 -7.67
CA VAL A 128 0.31 -9.70 -6.98
C VAL A 128 -0.62 -10.25 -8.05
N ARG A 129 -1.05 -11.50 -7.89
CA ARG A 129 -2.11 -12.06 -8.72
C ARG A 129 -3.45 -11.49 -8.27
N GLN A 130 -4.15 -10.81 -9.17
CA GLN A 130 -5.57 -10.51 -8.95
C GLN A 130 -6.37 -11.79 -9.21
N PRO A 131 -7.35 -12.16 -8.37
CA PRO A 131 -8.26 -13.23 -8.75
C PRO A 131 -8.97 -12.81 -10.05
N PRO A 132 -9.26 -13.76 -10.96
CA PRO A 132 -9.96 -13.44 -12.19
C PRO A 132 -11.22 -12.64 -11.85
N GLY A 133 -11.42 -11.50 -12.53
CA GLY A 133 -12.68 -10.76 -12.45
C GLY A 133 -13.85 -11.66 -12.85
N PRO A 134 -15.09 -11.30 -12.48
CA PRO A 134 -16.25 -12.02 -13.00
C PRO A 134 -16.16 -12.10 -14.53
N PRO A 135 -16.45 -13.25 -15.14
CA PRO A 135 -16.35 -13.42 -16.59
C PRO A 135 -17.22 -12.37 -17.30
N ASP A 136 -16.68 -11.80 -18.38
CA ASP A 136 -17.39 -10.88 -19.26
C ASP A 136 -18.61 -11.62 -19.88
N PRO A 137 -19.82 -11.04 -19.86
CA PRO A 137 -21.05 -11.72 -20.27
C PRO A 137 -21.17 -12.02 -21.78
N ASP A 138 -20.20 -11.62 -22.60
CA ASP A 138 -20.27 -11.73 -24.08
C ASP A 138 -19.44 -12.87 -24.69
N ASP A 139 -18.73 -13.68 -23.90
CA ASP A 139 -18.09 -14.92 -24.41
C ASP A 139 -19.11 -16.07 -24.47
N GLY A 140 -19.92 -16.03 -25.53
CA GLY A 140 -20.96 -17.01 -25.82
C GLY A 140 -20.41 -18.40 -26.15
N ALA A 141 -20.86 -19.39 -25.38
CA ALA A 141 -21.29 -20.68 -25.91
C ALA A 141 -22.36 -21.27 -24.99
N ALA A 142 -23.53 -21.50 -25.58
CA ALA A 142 -24.72 -22.04 -24.97
C ALA A 142 -24.45 -23.31 -24.16
N THR A 143 -25.04 -23.41 -22.97
CA THR A 143 -25.56 -24.68 -22.48
C THR A 143 -26.83 -24.43 -21.66
N GLU A 144 -27.94 -24.75 -22.32
CA GLU A 144 -29.25 -25.17 -21.83
C GLU A 144 -29.61 -24.92 -20.36
N VAL A 145 -30.61 -24.07 -20.21
CA VAL A 145 -31.52 -24.04 -19.06
C VAL A 145 -32.28 -25.39 -19.02
N ARG A 146 -32.03 -26.20 -18.00
CA ARG A 146 -33.02 -27.15 -17.48
C ARG A 146 -33.44 -26.71 -16.08
N THR A 147 -34.69 -26.29 -16.01
CA THR A 147 -35.41 -25.90 -14.81
C THR A 147 -35.68 -27.09 -13.88
N ALA A 148 -35.56 -26.80 -12.59
CA ALA A 148 -36.23 -27.36 -11.41
C ALA A 148 -36.12 -28.87 -11.15
N ASP A 149 -35.60 -29.25 -9.97
CA ASP A 149 -36.49 -29.48 -8.82
C ASP A 149 -35.72 -29.72 -7.50
N GLY A 150 -36.36 -29.36 -6.39
CA GLY A 150 -36.33 -30.18 -5.17
C GLY A 150 -35.21 -30.02 -4.14
N THR A 151 -35.41 -29.07 -3.21
CA THR A 151 -35.57 -29.30 -1.75
C THR A 151 -34.45 -29.94 -0.89
N THR A 152 -34.19 -29.27 0.25
CA THR A 152 -33.59 -29.72 1.53
C THR A 152 -32.10 -30.07 1.54
N ASP A 153 -31.26 -29.80 2.54
CA ASP A 153 -31.35 -29.18 3.86
C ASP A 153 -29.91 -29.23 4.45
N ARG A 154 -29.67 -28.43 5.49
CA ARG A 154 -28.69 -28.62 6.57
C ARG A 154 -27.21 -28.23 6.38
N SER A 155 -26.94 -27.06 6.97
CA SER A 155 -26.01 -26.85 8.11
C SER A 155 -24.51 -26.95 7.89
N GLY A 156 -23.81 -25.85 8.21
CA GLY A 156 -22.38 -25.86 8.46
C GLY A 156 -21.73 -24.48 8.56
N ALA A 157 -22.30 -23.57 9.35
CA ALA A 157 -21.58 -22.38 9.79
C ALA A 157 -20.45 -22.78 10.75
N ALA A 158 -19.20 -22.47 10.40
CA ALA A 158 -18.08 -22.28 11.32
C ALA A 158 -17.03 -21.46 10.57
N ASP A 159 -17.03 -20.15 10.73
CA ASP A 159 -16.22 -19.49 11.76
C ASP A 159 -14.71 -19.63 11.50
N ARG A 160 -14.09 -18.55 11.02
CA ARG A 160 -12.66 -18.29 11.23
C ARG A 160 -12.46 -16.83 11.59
N VAL A 161 -12.77 -16.55 12.85
CA VAL A 161 -12.01 -15.68 13.76
C VAL A 161 -10.59 -15.36 13.23
N VAL A 162 -10.35 -14.09 12.91
CA VAL A 162 -8.99 -13.53 12.86
C VAL A 162 -8.49 -13.42 14.30
N GLY A 163 -7.94 -14.51 14.82
CA GLY A 163 -7.30 -14.55 16.13
C GLY A 163 -5.90 -13.91 16.09
N PRO A 164 -5.40 -13.35 17.21
CA PRO A 164 -4.08 -12.72 17.25
C PRO A 164 -3.00 -13.79 17.12
N VAL A 165 -2.22 -13.74 16.05
CA VAL A 165 -1.08 -14.65 15.82
C VAL A 165 0.08 -14.23 16.72
N VAL A 166 0.28 -14.94 17.84
CA VAL A 166 1.44 -14.79 18.73
C VAL A 166 2.45 -15.92 18.47
N GLY A 167 3.56 -15.60 17.78
CA GLY A 167 4.88 -16.30 17.80
C GLY A 167 5.06 -17.56 16.93
N PRO A 168 5.60 -17.44 15.70
CA PRO A 168 7.07 -17.50 15.44
C PRO A 168 7.65 -16.19 14.84
N ALA A 169 7.00 -15.06 15.08
CA ALA A 169 7.15 -13.82 14.32
C ALA A 169 8.58 -13.28 14.13
N ARG A 170 9.48 -13.37 15.12
CA ARG A 170 10.80 -12.68 15.04
C ARG A 170 11.76 -13.28 14.00
N SER A 171 11.84 -14.59 13.88
CA SER A 171 12.71 -15.25 12.89
C SER A 171 12.17 -15.05 11.47
N HIS A 172 10.85 -15.14 11.31
CA HIS A 172 10.18 -14.89 10.04
C HIS A 172 10.36 -13.43 9.57
N LEU A 173 10.21 -12.45 10.48
CA LEU A 173 10.45 -11.03 10.16
C LEU A 173 11.88 -10.76 9.71
N ARG A 174 12.88 -11.48 10.23
CA ARG A 174 14.28 -11.37 9.77
C ARG A 174 14.44 -11.88 8.34
N VAL A 175 13.80 -12.99 8.00
CA VAL A 175 13.78 -13.51 6.62
C VAL A 175 13.16 -12.49 5.68
N LEU A 176 11.99 -11.96 6.01
CA LEU A 176 11.29 -10.97 5.19
C LEU A 176 12.13 -9.71 4.97
N ARG A 177 12.73 -9.16 6.04
CA ARG A 177 13.63 -8.00 5.96
C ARG A 177 14.86 -8.28 5.10
N ALA A 178 15.47 -9.46 5.22
CA ALA A 178 16.63 -9.82 4.40
C ALA A 178 16.28 -9.92 2.91
N VAL A 179 15.10 -10.49 2.59
CA VAL A 179 14.61 -10.57 1.22
C VAL A 179 14.34 -9.17 0.65
N GLU A 180 13.63 -8.32 1.39
CA GLU A 180 13.35 -6.93 1.02
C GLU A 180 14.64 -6.14 0.75
N GLN A 181 15.59 -6.21 1.69
CA GLN A 181 16.88 -5.52 1.58
C GLN A 181 17.68 -6.02 0.37
N SER A 182 17.71 -7.33 0.13
CA SER A 182 18.41 -7.94 -1.01
C SER A 182 17.81 -7.53 -2.36
N LEU A 183 16.48 -7.40 -2.45
CA LEU A 183 15.78 -6.89 -3.64
C LEU A 183 16.04 -5.39 -3.83
N GLY A 184 15.98 -4.60 -2.77
CA GLY A 184 16.21 -3.14 -2.85
C GLY A 184 17.65 -2.75 -3.17
N SER A 185 18.62 -3.62 -2.84
CA SER A 185 20.06 -3.35 -3.02
C SER A 185 20.76 -4.23 -4.07
N SER A 186 20.01 -5.08 -4.78
CA SER A 186 20.53 -6.02 -5.78
C SER A 186 21.74 -6.84 -5.27
N ARG A 187 21.57 -7.42 -4.07
CA ARG A 187 22.59 -8.25 -3.40
C ARG A 187 22.20 -9.71 -3.38
N VAL A 188 23.15 -10.61 -3.60
CA VAL A 188 22.90 -12.07 -3.53
C VAL A 188 22.38 -12.41 -2.13
N LEU A 189 21.35 -13.25 -2.08
CA LEU A 189 20.73 -13.72 -0.85
C LEU A 189 21.19 -15.15 -0.56
N ALA A 190 21.75 -15.38 0.63
CA ALA A 190 22.00 -16.72 1.14
C ALA A 190 20.75 -17.19 1.89
N ILE A 191 20.18 -18.33 1.50
CA ILE A 191 18.99 -18.90 2.13
C ILE A 191 19.26 -20.32 2.61
N ARG A 192 18.71 -20.66 3.78
CA ARG A 192 18.50 -22.05 4.20
C ARG A 192 17.06 -22.41 3.90
N TYR A 193 16.87 -23.32 2.96
CA TYR A 193 15.56 -23.66 2.42
C TYR A 193 15.19 -25.09 2.74
N ARG A 194 13.99 -25.27 3.30
CA ARG A 194 13.42 -26.59 3.55
C ARG A 194 12.51 -26.98 2.39
N ASP A 195 12.79 -28.11 1.76
CA ASP A 195 12.02 -28.55 0.60
C ASP A 195 10.67 -29.19 0.99
N ARG A 196 10.02 -29.89 0.04
CA ARG A 196 8.74 -30.57 0.31
C ARG A 196 8.89 -31.88 1.10
N HIS A 197 10.07 -32.48 1.07
CA HIS A 197 10.40 -33.72 1.78
C HIS A 197 10.96 -33.44 3.17
N GLY A 198 11.19 -32.17 3.51
CA GLY A 198 11.70 -31.73 4.80
C GLY A 198 13.22 -31.56 4.82
N GLU A 199 13.90 -31.80 3.70
CA GLU A 199 15.35 -31.67 3.61
C GLU A 199 15.76 -30.21 3.53
N GLU A 200 16.76 -29.84 4.33
CA GLU A 200 17.32 -28.50 4.33
C GLU A 200 18.51 -28.40 3.38
N SER A 201 18.55 -27.31 2.62
CA SER A 201 19.64 -27.00 1.71
C SER A 201 20.02 -25.53 1.86
N GLU A 202 21.32 -25.25 1.82
CA GLU A 202 21.82 -23.89 1.70
C GLU A 202 21.96 -23.51 0.23
N ARG A 203 21.48 -22.31 -0.11
CA ARG A 203 21.43 -21.83 -1.50
C ARG A 203 21.84 -20.38 -1.54
N ARG A 204 22.65 -20.02 -2.54
CA ARG A 204 22.86 -18.64 -2.94
C ARG A 204 21.97 -18.34 -4.13
N VAL A 205 21.13 -17.33 -3.98
CA VAL A 205 20.13 -16.95 -4.99
C VAL A 205 20.26 -15.48 -5.31
N GLU A 206 19.97 -15.12 -6.56
CA GLU A 206 19.85 -13.75 -7.04
C GLU A 206 18.36 -13.45 -7.15
N PRO A 207 17.76 -12.74 -6.18
CA PRO A 207 16.35 -12.40 -6.24
C PRO A 207 16.00 -11.68 -7.53
N VAL A 208 14.86 -12.00 -8.12
CA VAL A 208 14.34 -11.26 -9.27
C VAL A 208 13.07 -10.55 -8.87
N ILE A 209 12.06 -11.30 -8.41
CA ILE A 209 10.76 -10.78 -7.98
C ILE A 209 10.24 -11.46 -6.71
N LEU A 210 9.34 -10.77 -6.00
CA LEU A 210 8.41 -11.35 -5.03
C LEU A 210 7.04 -11.51 -5.69
N ALA A 211 6.48 -12.72 -5.63
CA ALA A 211 5.17 -13.01 -6.18
C ALA A 211 4.21 -13.47 -5.08
N HIS A 212 3.01 -12.88 -5.04
CA HIS A 212 1.90 -13.34 -4.23
C HIS A 212 0.84 -14.00 -5.12
N THR A 213 0.67 -15.31 -5.01
CA THR A 213 -0.27 -16.11 -5.81
C THR A 213 -0.84 -17.26 -4.99
N ASP A 214 -2.10 -17.63 -5.21
CA ASP A 214 -2.80 -18.69 -4.46
C ASP A 214 -2.70 -18.53 -2.94
N GLY A 215 -2.77 -17.29 -2.45
CA GLY A 215 -2.64 -16.94 -1.02
C GLY A 215 -1.26 -17.23 -0.43
N ARG A 216 -0.22 -17.35 -1.27
CA ARG A 216 1.13 -17.72 -0.84
C ARG A 216 2.16 -16.78 -1.45
N TRP A 217 3.17 -16.47 -0.65
CA TRP A 217 4.33 -15.68 -1.07
C TRP A 217 5.46 -16.56 -1.60
N TYR A 218 5.99 -16.15 -2.74
CA TYR A 218 7.12 -16.77 -3.43
C TYR A 218 8.21 -15.74 -3.68
N LEU A 219 9.45 -16.14 -3.41
CA LEU A 219 10.64 -15.47 -3.91
C LEU A 219 11.04 -16.18 -5.20
N VAL A 220 10.99 -15.47 -6.32
CA VAL A 220 11.51 -16.00 -7.59
C VAL A 220 12.92 -15.47 -7.79
N ALA A 221 13.87 -16.38 -7.97
CA ALA A 221 15.27 -16.05 -7.95
C ALA A 221 16.08 -17.00 -8.84
N TRP A 222 17.18 -16.51 -9.42
CA TRP A 222 18.17 -17.35 -10.08
C TRP A 222 18.97 -18.11 -9.01
N CYS A 223 18.90 -19.44 -9.03
CA CYS A 223 19.61 -20.29 -8.07
C CYS A 223 20.98 -20.67 -8.63
N ARG A 224 22.06 -20.16 -8.03
CA ARG A 224 23.43 -20.40 -8.53
C ARG A 224 23.86 -21.85 -8.47
N LEU A 225 23.40 -22.59 -7.45
CA LEU A 225 23.69 -24.02 -7.33
C LEU A 225 23.06 -24.86 -8.45
N ARG A 226 21.97 -24.39 -9.04
CA ARG A 226 21.19 -25.12 -10.05
C ARG A 226 21.18 -24.43 -11.41
N GLU A 227 21.94 -23.34 -11.54
CA GLU A 227 22.09 -22.53 -12.75
C GLU A 227 20.77 -22.27 -13.48
N GLY A 228 19.75 -21.82 -12.74
CA GLY A 228 18.43 -21.60 -13.30
C GLY A 228 17.46 -20.86 -12.39
N VAL A 229 16.40 -20.30 -12.99
CA VAL A 229 15.32 -19.63 -12.27
C VAL A 229 14.51 -20.63 -11.45
N ARG A 230 14.23 -20.29 -10.19
CA ARG A 230 13.44 -21.12 -9.27
C ARG A 230 12.52 -20.30 -8.38
N TRP A 231 11.42 -20.94 -8.02
CA TRP A 231 10.38 -20.41 -7.15
C TRP A 231 10.55 -20.98 -5.74
N PHE A 232 10.85 -20.11 -4.78
CA PHE A 232 11.03 -20.46 -3.38
C PHE A 232 9.83 -19.98 -2.57
N ARG A 233 9.12 -20.89 -1.89
CA ARG A 233 8.05 -20.49 -0.98
C ARG A 233 8.65 -19.76 0.22
N LEU A 234 8.26 -18.50 0.47
CA LEU A 234 8.81 -17.73 1.59
C LEU A 234 8.54 -18.39 2.95
N ALA A 235 7.39 -19.05 3.10
CA ALA A 235 7.06 -19.82 4.30
C ALA A 235 8.00 -21.02 4.56
N ARG A 236 8.78 -21.45 3.57
CA ARG A 236 9.74 -22.57 3.66
C ARG A 236 11.21 -22.12 3.81
N VAL A 237 11.45 -20.81 3.83
CA VAL A 237 12.78 -20.26 4.10
C VAL A 237 12.99 -20.25 5.61
N VAL A 238 13.93 -21.08 6.08
CA VAL A 238 14.26 -21.23 7.50
C VAL A 238 15.13 -20.07 7.97
N ARG A 239 16.04 -19.60 7.11
CA ARG A 239 16.95 -18.49 7.36
C ARG A 239 17.29 -17.78 6.06
N ALA A 240 17.48 -16.47 6.11
CA ALA A 240 17.98 -15.68 5.00
C ALA A 240 18.97 -14.61 5.50
N ASP A 241 20.07 -14.44 4.77
CA ASP A 241 21.12 -13.48 5.07
C ASP A 241 21.54 -12.75 3.77
N VAL A 242 21.53 -11.42 3.80
CA VAL A 242 21.99 -10.60 2.68
C VAL A 242 23.52 -10.65 2.62
N THR A 243 24.06 -11.00 1.45
CA THR A 243 25.52 -11.04 1.25
C THR A 243 26.04 -9.68 0.77
N ARG A 244 27.36 -9.52 0.73
CA ARG A 244 28.02 -8.33 0.15
C ARG A 244 28.08 -8.35 -1.38
N GLU A 245 27.76 -9.49 -1.99
CA GLU A 245 27.94 -9.70 -3.41
C GLU A 245 26.80 -9.04 -4.21
N ALA A 246 27.16 -8.19 -5.17
CA ALA A 246 26.21 -7.60 -6.11
C ALA A 246 25.83 -8.60 -7.20
N TYR A 247 24.62 -8.48 -7.73
CA TYR A 247 24.26 -9.05 -9.02
C TYR A 247 23.61 -7.98 -9.88
N VAL A 248 23.70 -8.12 -11.20
CA VAL A 248 22.89 -7.33 -12.13
C VAL A 248 21.51 -7.97 -12.16
N PRO A 249 20.43 -7.25 -11.76
CA PRO A 249 19.09 -7.80 -11.81
C PRO A 249 18.77 -8.33 -13.20
N ARG A 250 18.36 -9.59 -13.25
CA ARG A 250 17.90 -10.19 -14.50
C ARG A 250 16.60 -9.51 -14.92
N PRO A 251 16.38 -9.30 -16.23
CA PRO A 251 15.11 -8.88 -16.77
C PRO A 251 13.98 -9.74 -16.21
N VAL A 252 12.83 -9.13 -15.94
CA VAL A 252 11.73 -9.87 -15.32
C VAL A 252 11.10 -10.84 -16.33
N GLU A 253 11.22 -10.54 -17.63
CA GLU A 253 10.87 -11.44 -18.71
C GLU A 253 11.69 -12.76 -18.73
N ASP A 254 12.91 -12.78 -18.20
CA ASP A 254 13.77 -13.97 -18.16
C ASP A 254 13.38 -14.95 -17.04
N VAL A 255 12.43 -14.57 -16.18
CA VAL A 255 11.97 -15.37 -15.03
C VAL A 255 11.03 -16.50 -15.45
N GLY A 256 10.58 -16.48 -16.70
CA GLY A 256 9.52 -17.36 -17.22
C GLY A 256 8.13 -16.73 -17.07
N GLU A 257 7.12 -17.41 -17.60
CA GLU A 257 5.75 -16.88 -17.61
C GLU A 257 5.20 -16.72 -16.18
N PRO A 258 4.74 -15.52 -15.80
CA PRO A 258 3.95 -15.35 -14.58
C PRO A 258 2.73 -16.29 -14.61
N PRO A 259 2.27 -16.83 -13.47
CA PRO A 259 0.97 -17.51 -13.43
C PRO A 259 -0.10 -16.55 -13.97
N ALA A 260 -1.04 -17.10 -14.74
CA ALA A 260 -2.11 -16.31 -15.38
C ALA A 260 -2.76 -15.33 -14.38
N GLY A 261 -2.81 -14.04 -14.73
CA GLY A 261 -3.39 -12.97 -13.91
C GLY A 261 -2.44 -12.22 -12.95
N ALA A 262 -1.12 -12.43 -13.02
CA ALA A 262 -0.16 -11.67 -12.23
C ALA A 262 0.13 -10.29 -12.86
N VAL A 263 0.00 -9.22 -12.06
CA VAL A 263 0.35 -7.85 -12.47
C VAL A 263 1.37 -7.29 -11.48
N ALA A 264 2.32 -6.48 -11.98
CA ALA A 264 3.24 -5.75 -11.13
C ALA A 264 2.47 -4.76 -10.23
N VAL A 265 2.88 -4.63 -8.97
CA VAL A 265 2.35 -3.60 -8.08
C VAL A 265 2.98 -2.27 -8.49
N ARG A 266 2.41 -1.62 -9.50
CA ARG A 266 2.74 -0.24 -9.91
C ARG A 266 1.57 0.68 -9.64
#